data_AF-A0AAD9E6M5-F1
#
_entry.id   AF-A0AAD9E6M5-F1
#
_cell.length_a   1.000
_cell.length_b   1.000
_cell.length_c   1.000
_cell.angle_alpha   90.00
_cell.angle_beta   90.00
_cell.angle_gamma   90.00
#
_symmetry.space_group_name_H-M   'P 1'
#
loop_
_entity.id
_entity.type
_entity.pdbx_description
1 polymer ?
#
loop_
_entity_poly.entity_id
_entity_poly.type
_entity_poly.pdbx_seq_one_letter_code
_entity_poly.pdbx_strand_id
1 'polypeptide(L)'
;VFKQKVLELGEKLLPAFNTPTGIPRGVINLGSGTSWSWGWASAGSSILAEFGTLHLEFVHLTELSGNPIFTEKVMNIRKLLDKIEKPHGLYPNFLSPVSGNWVQHHVSLGGLGDSFYEYLIKSYLMSDRTDEEAKRMYYSALEAIEANLVQKSPGGLTYVAEWRGGILDHKMGHLACFSGGMVGIGADDSVPEKRQHYLDLAAEITHTCHESYSRSATKLGPEAFRFDGGAEATGTRLSDRYYILRPEVIESYMYMWRLTHDPKYRQWGWEAVEALEKHCRVDGGFSGIRDVYASTVSHDNMQQSFFLSETLK
;
A
#
# COMPACT_ATOMS: atom_id res chain seq x y z
N VAL A 1 10.60 -14.47 24.66
CA VAL A 1 11.19 -14.83 23.34
C VAL A 1 10.88 -13.78 22.26
N PHE A 2 9.62 -13.47 21.93
CA PHE A 2 9.28 -12.50 20.87
C PHE A 2 9.93 -11.11 21.05
N LYS A 3 9.80 -10.50 22.24
CA LYS A 3 10.45 -9.21 22.57
C LYS A 3 11.96 -9.25 22.32
N GLN A 4 12.64 -10.31 22.77
CA GLN A 4 14.08 -10.44 22.56
C GLN A 4 14.42 -10.51 21.06
N LYS A 5 13.70 -11.33 20.29
CA LYS A 5 13.96 -11.51 18.86
C LYS A 5 13.72 -10.25 18.03
N VAL A 6 12.66 -9.50 18.35
CA VAL A 6 12.38 -8.24 17.63
C VAL A 6 13.43 -7.18 17.92
N LEU A 7 13.94 -7.11 19.16
CA LEU A 7 15.04 -6.20 19.51
C LEU A 7 16.35 -6.60 18.82
N GLU A 8 16.68 -7.91 18.78
CA GLU A 8 17.83 -8.43 18.03
C GLU A 8 17.74 -8.05 16.53
N LEU A 9 16.57 -8.19 15.92
CA LEU A 9 16.36 -7.84 14.51
C LEU A 9 16.46 -6.32 14.29
N GLY A 10 15.84 -5.50 15.14
CA GLY A 10 15.88 -4.05 15.04
C GLY A 10 17.31 -3.51 15.00
N GLU A 11 18.16 -3.96 15.93
CA GLU A 11 19.59 -3.58 15.97
C GLU A 11 20.32 -3.96 14.67
N LYS A 12 19.99 -5.12 14.08
CA LYS A 12 20.59 -5.58 12.82
C LYS A 12 20.14 -4.78 11.59
N LEU A 13 19.05 -4.03 11.67
CA LEU A 13 18.55 -3.18 10.59
C LEU A 13 19.15 -1.77 10.61
N LEU A 14 19.64 -1.28 11.76
CA LEU A 14 20.22 0.06 11.90
C LEU A 14 21.30 0.42 10.85
N PRO A 15 22.19 -0.49 10.42
CA PRO A 15 23.18 -0.18 9.38
C PRO A 15 22.58 0.21 8.02
N ALA A 16 21.32 -0.14 7.73
CA ALA A 16 20.66 0.25 6.48
C ALA A 16 20.58 1.78 6.33
N PHE A 17 20.46 2.50 7.45
CA PHE A 17 20.37 3.95 7.54
C PHE A 17 21.72 4.67 7.46
N ASN A 18 22.84 3.95 7.31
CA ASN A 18 24.17 4.54 7.19
C ASN A 18 24.40 5.08 5.76
N THR A 19 23.60 6.09 5.41
CA THR A 19 23.67 6.82 4.15
C THR A 19 23.84 8.31 4.46
N PRO A 20 24.35 9.13 3.53
CA PRO A 20 24.54 10.57 3.77
C PRO A 20 23.27 11.31 4.21
N THR A 21 22.10 10.83 3.77
CA THR A 21 20.80 11.44 4.07
C THR A 21 20.11 10.82 5.28
N GLY A 22 20.53 9.61 5.69
CA GLY A 22 19.81 8.78 6.65
C GLY A 22 18.59 8.04 6.06
N ILE A 23 18.33 8.16 4.75
CA ILE A 23 17.35 7.32 4.05
C ILE A 23 17.95 5.92 3.89
N PRO A 24 17.28 4.85 4.37
CA PRO A 24 17.83 3.51 4.32
C PRO A 24 17.83 2.96 2.88
N ARG A 25 18.82 2.12 2.57
CA ARG A 25 18.84 1.37 1.31
C ARG A 25 17.90 0.17 1.36
N GLY A 26 17.40 -0.26 0.21
CA GLY A 26 16.40 -1.34 0.10
C GLY A 26 16.88 -2.74 0.48
N VAL A 27 18.19 -3.01 0.51
CA VAL A 27 18.75 -4.33 0.85
C VAL A 27 19.85 -4.23 1.89
N ILE A 28 19.84 -5.15 2.87
CA ILE A 28 20.86 -5.28 3.91
C ILE A 28 21.24 -6.75 4.17
N ASN A 29 22.53 -7.00 4.38
CA ASN A 29 23.02 -8.25 4.94
C ASN A 29 23.04 -8.15 6.48
N LEU A 30 22.16 -8.89 7.17
CA LEU A 30 22.05 -8.86 8.64
C LEU A 30 23.29 -9.41 9.38
N GLY A 31 24.11 -10.22 8.69
CA GLY A 31 25.36 -10.73 9.23
C GLY A 31 26.43 -9.65 9.29
N SER A 32 26.72 -9.03 8.14
CA SER A 32 27.80 -8.04 8.00
C SER A 32 27.40 -6.59 8.24
N GLY A 33 26.10 -6.26 8.19
CA GLY A 33 25.58 -4.88 8.22
C GLY A 33 25.77 -4.12 6.90
N THR A 34 26.29 -4.75 5.84
CA THR A 34 26.46 -4.13 4.52
C THR A 34 25.09 -3.93 3.85
N SER A 35 24.83 -2.73 3.32
CA SER A 35 23.58 -2.40 2.64
C SER A 35 23.82 -1.84 1.23
N TRP A 36 22.88 -2.10 0.31
CA TRP A 36 22.91 -1.63 -1.08
C TRP A 36 21.49 -1.37 -1.60
N SER A 37 21.39 -0.59 -2.67
CA SER A 37 20.10 -0.33 -3.34
C SER A 37 19.79 -1.43 -4.36
N TRP A 38 18.52 -1.61 -4.73
CA TRP A 38 18.14 -2.56 -5.77
C TRP A 38 18.85 -2.27 -7.09
N GLY A 39 19.38 -3.32 -7.74
CA GLY A 39 20.11 -3.17 -9.00
C GLY A 39 19.29 -2.62 -10.17
N TRP A 40 17.96 -2.76 -10.10
CA TRP A 40 17.01 -2.23 -11.08
C TRP A 40 16.46 -0.84 -10.71
N ALA A 41 16.64 -0.38 -9.46
CA ALA A 41 16.09 0.89 -9.02
C ALA A 41 16.84 2.05 -9.67
N SER A 42 16.09 3.04 -10.13
CA SER A 42 16.62 4.17 -10.89
C SER A 42 17.74 4.89 -10.15
N ALA A 43 18.92 4.98 -10.76
CA ALA A 43 20.12 5.59 -10.18
C ALA A 43 20.48 5.10 -8.75
N GLY A 44 20.14 3.86 -8.39
CA GLY A 44 20.38 3.32 -7.04
C GLY A 44 19.55 4.01 -5.95
N SER A 45 18.36 4.49 -6.31
CA SER A 45 17.39 5.07 -5.38
C SER A 45 16.84 4.05 -4.37
N SER A 46 16.29 4.58 -3.29
CA SER A 46 15.46 3.87 -2.32
C SER A 46 13.99 4.10 -2.68
N ILE A 47 13.13 3.13 -2.34
CA ILE A 47 11.73 3.11 -2.73
C ILE A 47 10.86 3.73 -1.63
N LEU A 48 9.95 4.62 -2.00
CA LEU A 48 9.11 5.38 -1.07
C LEU A 48 8.37 4.49 -0.07
N ALA A 49 7.66 3.46 -0.54
CA ALA A 49 6.99 2.51 0.34
C ALA A 49 7.98 1.74 1.23
N GLU A 50 9.16 1.36 0.76
CA GLU A 50 10.12 0.60 1.58
C GLU A 50 10.65 1.42 2.76
N PHE A 51 11.15 2.63 2.53
CA PHE A 51 11.68 3.45 3.63
C PHE A 51 10.57 4.18 4.41
N GLY A 52 9.41 4.39 3.80
CA GLY A 52 8.25 5.03 4.40
C GLY A 52 7.48 4.15 5.39
N THR A 53 7.63 2.83 5.28
CA THR A 53 6.84 1.82 6.01
C THR A 53 7.66 1.14 7.11
N LEU A 54 8.43 1.95 7.84
CA LEU A 54 9.23 1.52 8.99
C LEU A 54 8.78 2.19 10.29
N HIS A 55 7.90 3.19 10.19
CA HIS A 55 7.65 4.15 11.27
C HIS A 55 7.02 3.49 12.50
N LEU A 56 5.95 2.71 12.31
CA LEU A 56 5.20 2.10 13.42
C LEU A 56 6.07 1.13 14.21
N GLU A 57 6.81 0.26 13.51
CA GLU A 57 7.66 -0.74 14.12
C GLU A 57 8.84 -0.10 14.85
N PHE A 58 9.47 0.92 14.27
CA PHE A 58 10.64 1.57 14.87
C PHE A 58 10.27 2.43 16.09
N VAL A 59 9.10 3.06 16.10
CA VAL A 59 8.58 3.72 17.30
C VAL A 59 8.36 2.68 18.42
N HIS A 60 7.72 1.55 18.10
CA HIS A 60 7.50 0.50 19.10
C HIS A 60 8.82 -0.17 19.56
N LEU A 61 9.83 -0.27 18.69
CA LEU A 61 11.18 -0.71 19.08
C LEU A 61 11.80 0.22 20.12
N THR A 62 11.64 1.54 19.99
CA THR A 62 12.08 2.49 21.02
C THR A 62 11.32 2.28 22.33
N GLU A 63 9.99 2.12 22.30
CA GLU A 63 9.20 1.85 23.51
C GLU A 63 9.65 0.58 24.24
N LEU A 64 9.94 -0.48 23.49
CA LEU A 64 10.31 -1.78 24.05
C LEU A 64 11.75 -1.82 24.58
N SER A 65 12.67 -1.12 23.93
CA SER A 65 14.11 -1.12 24.24
C SER A 65 14.54 0.00 25.18
N GLY A 66 13.81 1.11 25.21
CA GLY A 66 14.27 2.37 25.80
C GLY A 66 15.36 3.09 24.98
N ASN A 67 15.73 2.58 23.80
CA ASN A 67 16.75 3.17 22.93
C ASN A 67 16.08 4.12 21.92
N PRO A 68 16.31 5.44 21.98
CA PRO A 68 15.66 6.41 21.10
C PRO A 68 16.10 6.30 19.64
N ILE A 69 17.22 5.60 19.35
CA ILE A 69 17.79 5.54 18.01
C ILE A 69 16.79 5.06 16.94
N PHE A 70 15.89 4.12 17.28
CA PHE A 70 14.91 3.60 16.32
C PHE A 70 13.93 4.69 15.88
N THR A 71 13.31 5.38 16.83
CA THR A 71 12.44 6.54 16.53
C THR A 71 13.20 7.65 15.81
N GLU A 72 14.42 7.97 16.25
CA GLU A 72 15.25 8.98 15.60
C GLU A 72 15.50 8.68 14.11
N LYS A 73 15.72 7.41 13.74
CA LYS A 73 15.91 7.00 12.34
C LYS A 73 14.69 7.34 11.48
N VAL A 74 13.49 6.96 11.91
CA VAL A 74 12.27 7.16 11.12
C VAL A 74 11.78 8.62 11.15
N MET A 75 12.04 9.36 12.21
CA MET A 75 11.79 10.80 12.27
C MET A 75 12.73 11.58 11.33
N ASN A 76 13.98 11.13 11.16
CA ASN A 76 14.88 11.74 10.19
C ASN A 76 14.39 11.59 8.73
N ILE A 77 13.73 10.46 8.40
CA ILE A 77 13.07 10.28 7.10
C ILE A 77 11.98 11.34 6.91
N ARG A 78 11.09 11.51 7.89
CA ARG A 78 10.00 12.51 7.85
C ARG A 78 10.54 13.93 7.69
N LYS A 79 11.55 14.30 8.48
CA LYS A 79 12.22 15.59 8.41
C LYS A 79 12.83 15.88 7.03
N LEU A 80 13.38 14.87 6.36
CA LEU A 80 13.87 15.04 4.99
C LEU A 80 12.69 15.25 4.04
N LEU A 81 11.71 14.35 4.05
CA LEU A 81 10.55 14.42 3.17
C LEU A 81 9.73 15.70 3.34
N ASP A 82 9.64 16.25 4.54
CA ASP A 82 8.93 17.49 4.79
C ASP A 82 9.59 18.69 4.07
N LYS A 83 10.94 18.70 4.02
CA LYS A 83 11.74 19.77 3.44
C LYS A 83 11.84 19.75 1.92
N ILE A 84 11.79 18.58 1.30
CA ILE A 84 12.02 18.49 -0.14
C ILE A 84 10.75 18.86 -0.90
N GLU A 85 10.92 19.52 -2.04
CA GLU A 85 9.81 19.91 -2.90
C GLU A 85 9.09 18.67 -3.44
N LYS A 86 7.76 18.70 -3.40
CA LYS A 86 6.88 17.64 -3.92
C LYS A 86 6.27 18.12 -5.24
N PRO A 87 6.62 17.53 -6.40
CA PRO A 87 6.04 17.95 -7.67
C PRO A 87 4.52 17.74 -7.65
N HIS A 88 3.75 18.82 -7.84
CA HIS A 88 2.28 18.83 -7.72
C HIS A 88 1.74 18.37 -6.35
N GLY A 89 2.55 18.47 -5.28
CA GLY A 89 2.21 17.92 -3.97
C GLY A 89 2.32 16.39 -3.87
N LEU A 90 2.72 15.72 -4.95
CA LEU A 90 2.87 14.27 -5.02
C LEU A 90 4.25 13.82 -4.55
N TYR A 91 4.33 12.60 -4.04
CA TYR A 91 5.57 11.96 -3.61
C TYR A 91 6.03 10.97 -4.67
N PRO A 92 7.13 11.25 -5.41
CA PRO A 92 7.74 10.27 -6.29
C PRO A 92 8.20 9.02 -5.54
N ASN A 93 8.10 7.87 -6.20
CA ASN A 93 8.43 6.58 -5.61
C ASN A 93 9.93 6.33 -5.42
N PHE A 94 10.80 7.18 -5.98
CA PHE A 94 12.25 6.97 -6.03
C PHE A 94 13.02 8.18 -5.47
N LEU A 95 13.69 7.96 -4.33
CA LEU A 95 14.52 8.97 -3.67
C LEU A 95 15.98 8.51 -3.60
N SER A 96 16.93 9.39 -3.94
CA SER A 96 18.35 9.08 -3.79
C SER A 96 18.76 9.08 -2.31
N PRO A 97 19.28 7.97 -1.76
CA PRO A 97 19.77 7.94 -0.37
C PRO A 97 21.09 8.71 -0.18
N VAL A 98 21.72 9.16 -1.27
CA VAL A 98 22.97 9.92 -1.24
C VAL A 98 22.72 11.42 -1.33
N SER A 99 21.89 11.87 -2.27
CA SER A 99 21.65 13.30 -2.49
C SER A 99 20.39 13.83 -1.81
N GLY A 100 19.44 12.96 -1.44
CA GLY A 100 18.17 13.37 -0.83
C GLY A 100 17.17 13.96 -1.83
N ASN A 101 17.44 13.85 -3.13
CA ASN A 101 16.57 14.35 -4.20
C ASN A 101 15.77 13.21 -4.84
N TRP A 102 14.60 13.57 -5.38
CA TRP A 102 13.82 12.70 -6.25
C TRP A 102 14.61 12.35 -7.52
N VAL A 103 14.45 11.11 -8.00
CA VAL A 103 15.15 10.64 -9.22
C VAL A 103 14.18 10.56 -10.40
N GLN A 104 13.20 9.65 -10.32
CA GLN A 104 12.14 9.51 -11.32
C GLN A 104 10.83 10.01 -10.75
N HIS A 105 10.12 10.82 -11.52
CA HIS A 105 8.82 11.38 -11.18
C HIS A 105 7.69 10.38 -11.52
N HIS A 106 7.78 9.17 -10.98
CA HIS A 106 6.70 8.17 -11.01
C HIS A 106 6.02 8.16 -9.63
N VAL A 107 4.70 8.29 -9.62
CA VAL A 107 3.87 8.31 -8.41
C VAL A 107 2.80 7.23 -8.59
N SER A 108 2.58 6.43 -7.56
CA SER A 108 1.51 5.43 -7.53
C SER A 108 1.00 5.28 -6.09
N LEU A 109 -0.31 5.10 -5.94
CA LEU A 109 -0.91 4.63 -4.70
C LEU A 109 -0.98 3.10 -4.62
N GLY A 110 -0.41 2.40 -5.61
CA GLY A 110 -0.10 0.98 -5.53
C GLY A 110 1.38 0.76 -5.23
N GLY A 111 1.92 -0.34 -5.75
CA GLY A 111 3.29 -0.75 -5.46
C GLY A 111 4.32 0.37 -5.63
N LEU A 112 5.33 0.34 -4.75
CA LEU A 112 6.41 1.32 -4.58
C LEU A 112 6.03 2.60 -3.81
N GLY A 113 4.74 2.90 -3.62
CA GLY A 113 4.28 4.12 -2.92
C GLY A 113 3.24 3.88 -1.84
N ASP A 114 2.25 3.01 -2.09
CA ASP A 114 1.17 2.58 -1.19
C ASP A 114 1.39 2.79 0.32
N SER A 115 2.16 1.93 0.97
CA SER A 115 2.18 1.82 2.44
C SER A 115 2.91 2.99 3.12
N PHE A 116 3.61 3.84 2.37
CA PHE A 116 4.10 5.12 2.91
C PHE A 116 2.92 6.00 3.36
N TYR A 117 1.91 6.15 2.51
CA TYR A 117 0.73 6.99 2.80
C TYR A 117 -0.09 6.39 3.95
N GLU A 118 -0.21 5.06 3.96
CA GLU A 118 -0.84 4.29 5.03
C GLU A 118 -0.20 4.58 6.39
N TYR A 119 1.13 4.61 6.44
CA TYR A 119 1.89 4.85 7.67
C TYR A 119 1.83 6.32 8.12
N LEU A 120 1.49 7.26 7.24
CA LEU A 120 1.20 8.64 7.67
C LEU A 120 -0.01 8.65 8.61
N ILE A 121 -1.16 8.12 8.16
CA ILE A 121 -2.38 8.13 8.98
C ILE A 121 -2.27 7.18 10.17
N LYS A 122 -1.68 5.99 9.99
CA LYS A 122 -1.51 5.04 11.09
C LYS A 122 -0.55 5.55 12.16
N SER A 123 0.49 6.34 11.81
CA SER A 123 1.39 6.96 12.81
C SER A 123 0.64 7.93 13.71
N TYR A 124 -0.15 8.83 13.09
CA TYR A 124 -0.99 9.75 13.83
C TYR A 124 -1.96 9.02 14.77
N LEU A 125 -2.67 8.00 14.28
CA LEU A 125 -3.59 7.22 15.11
C LEU A 125 -2.87 6.45 16.23
N MET A 126 -1.72 5.83 15.95
CA MET A 126 -0.94 5.06 16.93
C MET A 126 -0.37 5.94 18.05
N SER A 127 -0.05 7.20 17.74
CA SER A 127 0.46 8.20 18.70
C SER A 127 -0.61 8.76 19.66
N ASP A 128 -1.78 8.13 19.75
CA ASP A 128 -2.96 8.69 20.42
C ASP A 128 -3.30 10.10 19.88
N ARG A 129 -3.20 10.25 18.56
CA ARG A 129 -3.47 11.49 17.83
C ARG A 129 -2.59 12.67 18.26
N THR A 130 -1.31 12.45 18.57
CA THR A 130 -0.37 13.51 18.95
C THR A 130 0.69 13.83 17.89
N ASP A 131 0.91 12.94 16.92
CA ASP A 131 1.80 13.16 15.77
C ASP A 131 1.12 14.03 14.69
N GLU A 132 1.04 15.33 14.98
CA GLU A 132 0.47 16.35 14.08
C GLU A 132 1.27 16.51 12.78
N GLU A 133 2.56 16.16 12.77
CA GLU A 133 3.36 16.16 11.55
C GLU A 133 2.84 15.09 10.58
N ALA A 134 2.61 13.87 11.06
CA ALA A 134 2.04 12.81 10.25
C ALA A 134 0.61 13.11 9.78
N LYS A 135 -0.22 13.71 10.64
CA LYS A 135 -1.56 14.17 10.26
C LYS A 135 -1.51 15.14 9.09
N ARG A 136 -0.68 16.19 9.20
CA ARG A 136 -0.50 17.21 8.15
C ARG A 136 0.01 16.57 6.87
N MET A 137 1.05 15.75 6.94
CA MET A 137 1.62 15.07 5.77
C MET A 137 0.58 14.18 5.07
N TYR A 138 -0.23 13.43 5.84
CA TYR A 138 -1.28 12.58 5.30
C TYR A 138 -2.33 13.37 4.53
N TYR A 139 -2.95 14.38 5.13
CA TYR A 139 -4.02 15.12 4.46
C TYR A 139 -3.49 15.96 3.30
N SER A 140 -2.30 16.54 3.39
CA SER A 140 -1.67 17.21 2.24
C SER A 140 -1.39 16.24 1.08
N ALA A 141 -0.95 15.02 1.38
CA ALA A 141 -0.75 13.99 0.35
C ALA A 141 -2.09 13.53 -0.25
N LEU A 142 -3.11 13.31 0.59
CA LEU A 142 -4.44 12.87 0.16
C LEU A 142 -5.09 13.91 -0.77
N GLU A 143 -5.03 15.20 -0.42
CA GLU A 143 -5.52 16.28 -1.29
C GLU A 143 -4.81 16.29 -2.66
N ALA A 144 -3.49 16.09 -2.68
CA ALA A 144 -2.74 16.01 -3.93
C ALA A 144 -3.10 14.75 -4.74
N ILE A 145 -3.30 13.61 -4.08
CA ILE A 145 -3.74 12.36 -4.72
C ILE A 145 -5.13 12.56 -5.33
N GLU A 146 -6.07 13.15 -4.61
CA GLU A 146 -7.41 13.43 -5.12
C GLU A 146 -7.38 14.36 -6.33
N ALA A 147 -6.63 15.45 -6.24
CA ALA A 147 -6.56 16.44 -7.30
C ALA A 147 -5.91 15.92 -8.59
N ASN A 148 -4.98 14.97 -8.49
CA ASN A 148 -4.16 14.55 -9.61
C ASN A 148 -4.37 13.10 -10.07
N LEU A 149 -4.73 12.17 -9.17
CA LEU A 149 -4.72 10.72 -9.44
C LEU A 149 -6.11 10.09 -9.35
N VAL A 150 -7.04 10.65 -8.56
CA VAL A 150 -8.42 10.12 -8.48
C VAL A 150 -9.18 10.51 -9.74
N GLN A 151 -9.74 9.52 -10.41
CA GLN A 151 -10.44 9.66 -11.68
C GLN A 151 -11.78 8.91 -11.65
N LYS A 152 -12.70 9.26 -12.56
CA LYS A 152 -13.97 8.55 -12.75
C LYS A 152 -14.03 7.99 -14.17
N SER A 153 -14.32 6.71 -14.29
CA SER A 153 -14.46 6.02 -15.59
C SER A 153 -15.80 6.39 -16.26
N PRO A 154 -15.95 6.16 -17.58
CA PRO A 154 -17.23 6.36 -18.27
C PRO A 154 -18.42 5.63 -17.63
N GLY A 155 -18.20 4.42 -17.11
CA GLY A 155 -19.19 3.63 -16.37
C GLY A 155 -19.43 4.08 -14.93
N GLY A 156 -18.75 5.13 -14.47
CA GLY A 156 -18.97 5.75 -13.17
C GLY A 156 -18.14 5.17 -12.01
N LEU A 157 -17.19 4.28 -12.27
CA LEU A 157 -16.26 3.78 -11.24
C LEU A 157 -15.18 4.79 -10.92
N THR A 158 -14.96 5.06 -9.62
CA THR A 158 -13.88 5.90 -9.11
C THR A 158 -12.62 5.07 -8.90
N TYR A 159 -11.49 5.49 -9.45
CA TYR A 159 -10.22 4.76 -9.37
C TYR A 159 -9.05 5.71 -9.15
N VAL A 160 -7.93 5.16 -8.66
CA VAL A 160 -6.68 5.91 -8.47
C VAL A 160 -5.69 5.49 -9.56
N ALA A 161 -5.42 6.39 -10.49
CA ALA A 161 -4.47 6.20 -11.58
C ALA A 161 -3.02 6.31 -11.09
N GLU A 162 -2.07 5.78 -11.88
CA GLU A 162 -0.65 6.11 -11.70
C GLU A 162 -0.29 7.38 -12.47
N TRP A 163 0.76 8.07 -12.02
CA TRP A 163 1.25 9.28 -12.66
C TRP A 163 2.74 9.15 -13.01
N ARG A 164 3.10 9.44 -14.26
CA ARG A 164 4.48 9.34 -14.77
C ARG A 164 4.86 10.62 -15.49
N GLY A 165 5.63 11.48 -14.83
CA GLY A 165 6.24 12.67 -15.44
C GLY A 165 5.24 13.62 -16.11
N GLY A 166 4.03 13.73 -15.57
CA GLY A 166 2.96 14.60 -16.09
C GLY A 166 1.79 13.86 -16.74
N ILE A 167 1.93 12.55 -16.99
CA ILE A 167 0.94 11.76 -17.73
C ILE A 167 0.31 10.72 -16.81
N LEU A 168 -1.02 10.63 -16.86
CA LEU A 168 -1.76 9.58 -16.17
C LEU A 168 -1.70 8.27 -16.96
N ASP A 169 -1.38 7.17 -16.27
CA ASP A 169 -1.61 5.82 -16.73
C ASP A 169 -2.90 5.33 -16.05
N HIS A 170 -3.97 5.18 -16.85
CA HIS A 170 -5.31 4.80 -16.39
C HIS A 170 -5.40 3.31 -16.02
N LYS A 171 -4.62 2.97 -15.00
CA LYS A 171 -4.39 1.64 -14.43
C LYS A 171 -4.45 1.77 -12.91
N MET A 172 -5.06 0.78 -12.27
CA MET A 172 -5.02 0.62 -10.81
C MET A 172 -4.58 -0.81 -10.48
N GLY A 173 -3.70 -0.95 -9.50
CA GLY A 173 -3.25 -2.24 -9.01
C GLY A 173 -4.14 -2.79 -7.90
N HIS A 174 -4.14 -4.10 -7.70
CA HIS A 174 -4.74 -4.75 -6.54
C HIS A 174 -4.19 -4.16 -5.23
N LEU A 175 -2.88 -3.93 -5.18
CA LEU A 175 -2.22 -3.24 -4.07
C LEU A 175 -2.92 -1.93 -3.71
N ALA A 176 -3.26 -1.09 -4.69
CA ALA A 176 -3.90 0.21 -4.46
C ALA A 176 -5.30 0.10 -3.84
N CYS A 177 -5.91 -1.09 -3.79
CA CYS A 177 -7.21 -1.29 -3.17
C CYS A 177 -7.19 -1.13 -1.64
N PHE A 178 -6.02 -1.18 -0.99
CA PHE A 178 -5.90 -0.87 0.45
C PHE A 178 -6.36 0.57 0.75
N SER A 179 -6.27 1.46 -0.26
CA SER A 179 -6.55 2.88 -0.11
C SER A 179 -8.00 3.17 0.28
N GLY A 180 -8.95 2.28 -0.05
CA GLY A 180 -10.33 2.39 0.43
C GLY A 180 -10.39 2.38 1.96
N GLY A 181 -9.79 1.37 2.60
CA GLY A 181 -9.66 1.28 4.05
C GLY A 181 -8.85 2.43 4.64
N MET A 182 -7.71 2.78 4.02
CA MET A 182 -6.85 3.89 4.46
C MET A 182 -7.60 5.23 4.50
N VAL A 183 -8.33 5.59 3.44
CA VAL A 183 -9.12 6.83 3.40
C VAL A 183 -10.26 6.77 4.42
N GLY A 184 -10.91 5.60 4.56
CA GLY A 184 -11.98 5.40 5.53
C GLY A 184 -11.55 5.64 6.97
N ILE A 185 -10.41 5.09 7.40
CA ILE A 185 -9.91 5.30 8.78
C ILE A 185 -9.45 6.74 9.03
N GLY A 186 -9.04 7.45 7.97
CA GLY A 186 -8.66 8.87 8.05
C GLY A 186 -9.84 9.83 8.04
N ALA A 187 -11.08 9.37 7.83
CA ALA A 187 -12.22 10.26 7.65
C ALA A 187 -12.61 11.01 8.95
N ASP A 188 -12.53 10.36 10.12
CA ASP A 188 -13.01 10.95 11.37
C ASP A 188 -12.14 12.11 11.87
N ASP A 189 -10.84 12.05 11.56
CA ASP A 189 -9.84 13.03 11.99
C ASP A 189 -9.58 14.16 10.98
N SER A 190 -10.33 14.17 9.87
CA SER A 190 -10.27 15.24 8.88
C SER A 190 -10.99 16.50 9.40
N VAL A 191 -10.92 17.60 8.64
CA VAL A 191 -11.82 18.73 8.89
C VAL A 191 -13.28 18.26 8.78
N PRO A 192 -14.20 18.73 9.63
CA PRO A 192 -15.56 18.20 9.72
C PRO A 192 -16.32 18.17 8.38
N GLU A 193 -16.07 19.16 7.52
CA GLU A 193 -16.70 19.31 6.21
C GLU A 193 -16.26 18.23 5.21
N LYS A 194 -15.06 17.64 5.39
CA LYS A 194 -14.50 16.59 4.53
C LYS A 194 -14.77 15.17 5.03
N ARG A 195 -15.28 15.00 6.25
CA ARG A 195 -15.49 13.68 6.86
C ARG A 195 -16.36 12.77 6.00
N GLN A 196 -17.53 13.26 5.57
CA GLN A 196 -18.43 12.47 4.71
C GLN A 196 -17.82 12.24 3.34
N HIS A 197 -17.18 13.25 2.76
CA HIS A 197 -16.49 13.14 1.47
C HIS A 197 -15.44 12.01 1.47
N TYR A 198 -14.65 11.87 2.54
CA TYR A 198 -13.69 10.78 2.66
C TYR A 198 -14.32 9.41 2.87
N LEU A 199 -15.43 9.31 3.61
CA LEU A 199 -16.19 8.06 3.70
C LEU A 199 -16.78 7.65 2.34
N ASP A 200 -17.26 8.61 1.56
CA ASP A 200 -17.81 8.37 0.22
C ASP A 200 -16.69 7.95 -0.75
N LEU A 201 -15.56 8.65 -0.76
CA LEU A 201 -14.39 8.28 -1.57
C LEU A 201 -13.87 6.88 -1.22
N ALA A 202 -13.76 6.57 0.08
CA ALA A 202 -13.39 5.25 0.56
C ALA A 202 -14.36 4.15 0.06
N ALA A 203 -15.66 4.42 0.12
CA ALA A 203 -16.68 3.51 -0.38
C ALA A 203 -16.62 3.33 -1.91
N GLU A 204 -16.43 4.41 -2.67
CA GLU A 204 -16.33 4.36 -4.13
C GLU A 204 -15.07 3.60 -4.60
N ILE A 205 -13.91 3.83 -3.98
CA ILE A 205 -12.68 3.07 -4.27
C ILE A 205 -12.88 1.59 -3.96
N THR A 206 -13.43 1.28 -2.78
CA THR A 206 -13.70 -0.10 -2.36
C THR A 206 -14.67 -0.80 -3.31
N HIS A 207 -15.68 -0.08 -3.80
CA HIS A 207 -16.62 -0.59 -4.79
C HIS A 207 -15.93 -0.89 -6.14
N THR A 208 -15.07 0.00 -6.64
CA THR A 208 -14.28 -0.27 -7.86
C THR A 208 -13.39 -1.49 -7.72
N CYS A 209 -12.78 -1.69 -6.55
CA CYS A 209 -11.99 -2.88 -6.25
C CYS A 209 -12.85 -4.15 -6.23
N HIS A 210 -14.06 -4.09 -5.66
CA HIS A 210 -15.04 -5.17 -5.75
C HIS A 210 -15.44 -5.47 -7.20
N GLU A 211 -15.67 -4.45 -8.03
CA GLU A 211 -15.97 -4.63 -9.45
C GLU A 211 -14.85 -5.39 -10.19
N SER A 212 -13.59 -5.18 -9.83
CA SER A 212 -12.46 -5.93 -10.40
C SER A 212 -12.51 -7.43 -10.09
N TYR A 213 -13.05 -7.81 -8.92
CA TYR A 213 -13.31 -9.20 -8.52
C TYR A 213 -14.53 -9.72 -9.27
N SER A 214 -15.64 -8.99 -9.22
CA SER A 214 -16.91 -9.40 -9.80
C SER A 214 -16.85 -9.61 -11.31
N ARG A 215 -15.99 -8.87 -12.02
CA ARG A 215 -15.79 -8.98 -13.47
C ARG A 215 -14.85 -10.10 -13.90
N SER A 216 -14.22 -10.82 -12.97
CA SER A 216 -13.40 -12.00 -13.30
C SER A 216 -14.23 -13.30 -13.31
N ALA A 217 -13.71 -14.34 -13.98
CA ALA A 217 -14.36 -15.64 -14.04
C ALA A 217 -14.28 -16.38 -12.69
N THR A 218 -13.18 -16.15 -11.96
CA THR A 218 -12.89 -16.79 -10.66
C THR A 218 -13.47 -16.03 -9.47
N LYS A 219 -14.00 -14.81 -9.67
CA LYS A 219 -14.43 -13.90 -8.59
C LYS A 219 -13.29 -13.43 -7.68
N LEU A 220 -12.05 -13.52 -8.17
CA LEU A 220 -10.85 -12.92 -7.59
C LEU A 220 -10.28 -11.89 -8.57
N GLY A 221 -9.78 -10.77 -8.07
CA GLY A 221 -9.31 -9.67 -8.90
C GLY A 221 -7.91 -9.88 -9.48
N PRO A 222 -7.61 -9.33 -10.66
CA PRO A 222 -6.26 -9.35 -11.24
C PRO A 222 -5.29 -8.45 -10.45
N GLU A 223 -3.98 -8.70 -10.56
CA GLU A 223 -2.92 -7.84 -9.99
C GLU A 223 -3.06 -6.39 -10.43
N ALA A 224 -3.49 -6.15 -11.66
CA ALA A 224 -3.86 -4.81 -12.11
C ALA A 224 -4.99 -4.82 -13.13
N PHE A 225 -5.74 -3.72 -13.14
CA PHE A 225 -6.89 -3.50 -14.00
C PHE A 225 -6.86 -2.10 -14.60
N ARG A 226 -7.51 -1.93 -15.76
CA ARG A 226 -7.46 -0.70 -16.56
C ARG A 226 -8.82 -0.05 -16.73
N PHE A 227 -8.78 1.24 -17.09
CA PHE A 227 -9.94 2.12 -17.32
C PHE A 227 -9.84 2.86 -18.66
N ASP A 228 -9.08 2.29 -19.60
CA ASP A 228 -8.86 2.82 -20.95
C ASP A 228 -9.04 1.72 -22.01
N GLY A 229 -9.06 2.12 -23.29
CA GLY A 229 -9.18 1.18 -24.41
C GLY A 229 -10.49 0.36 -24.39
N GLY A 230 -11.54 0.88 -23.77
CA GLY A 230 -12.84 0.20 -23.59
C GLY A 230 -12.88 -0.81 -22.43
N ALA A 231 -11.77 -0.99 -21.70
CA ALA A 231 -11.74 -1.78 -20.48
C ALA A 231 -12.13 -0.92 -19.28
N GLU A 232 -12.85 -1.52 -18.33
CA GLU A 232 -13.11 -0.93 -17.02
C GLU A 232 -13.00 -2.02 -15.95
N ALA A 233 -12.14 -1.81 -14.96
CA ALA A 233 -11.90 -2.75 -13.86
C ALA A 233 -11.57 -4.19 -14.32
N THR A 234 -10.87 -4.34 -15.45
CA THR A 234 -10.40 -5.65 -15.95
C THR A 234 -8.91 -5.66 -16.31
N GLY A 235 -8.24 -6.78 -16.06
CA GLY A 235 -6.84 -7.02 -16.42
C GLY A 235 -6.68 -7.39 -17.90
N THR A 236 -6.28 -6.43 -18.72
CA THR A 236 -6.19 -6.63 -20.17
C THR A 236 -4.90 -7.36 -20.59
N ARG A 237 -3.79 -7.10 -19.90
CA ARG A 237 -2.48 -7.70 -20.17
C ARG A 237 -2.34 -9.05 -19.46
N LEU A 238 -1.84 -10.06 -20.16
CA LEU A 238 -1.61 -11.39 -19.57
C LEU A 238 -0.73 -11.36 -18.31
N SER A 239 0.24 -10.45 -18.26
CA SER A 239 1.13 -10.25 -17.11
C SER A 239 0.41 -9.78 -15.85
N ASP A 240 -0.79 -9.21 -15.98
CA ASP A 240 -1.49 -8.54 -14.88
C ASP A 240 -2.67 -9.39 -14.36
N ARG A 241 -2.97 -10.53 -15.00
CA ARG A 241 -4.17 -11.35 -14.73
C ARG A 241 -4.04 -12.31 -13.55
N TYR A 242 -2.89 -12.35 -12.90
CA TYR A 242 -2.68 -13.26 -11.78
C TYR A 242 -3.31 -12.73 -10.48
N TYR A 243 -3.55 -13.63 -9.54
CA TYR A 243 -3.95 -13.33 -8.16
C TYR A 243 -3.12 -14.18 -7.22
N ILE A 244 -2.33 -13.55 -6.35
CA ILE A 244 -1.37 -14.24 -5.46
C ILE A 244 -1.84 -14.24 -4.00
N LEU A 245 -3.14 -14.44 -3.75
CA LEU A 245 -3.72 -14.52 -2.41
C LEU A 245 -3.70 -13.20 -1.63
N ARG A 246 -3.64 -12.08 -2.35
CA ARG A 246 -3.49 -10.73 -1.79
C ARG A 246 -4.67 -10.29 -0.91
N PRO A 247 -4.42 -9.49 0.14
CA PRO A 247 -5.44 -9.09 1.12
C PRO A 247 -6.16 -7.77 0.81
N GLU A 248 -5.62 -6.86 -0.02
CA GLU A 248 -5.92 -5.43 0.12
C GLU A 248 -7.39 -5.05 -0.18
N VAL A 249 -8.08 -5.84 -1.00
CA VAL A 249 -9.53 -5.67 -1.25
C VAL A 249 -10.35 -6.08 -0.02
N ILE A 250 -10.01 -7.21 0.60
CA ILE A 250 -10.66 -7.72 1.82
C ILE A 250 -10.33 -6.83 3.02
N GLU A 251 -9.12 -6.30 3.10
CA GLU A 251 -8.73 -5.29 4.10
C GLU A 251 -9.67 -4.07 4.04
N SER A 252 -9.89 -3.52 2.84
CA SER A 252 -10.83 -2.42 2.65
C SER A 252 -12.26 -2.79 3.04
N TYR A 253 -12.73 -4.01 2.71
CA TYR A 253 -14.04 -4.47 3.18
C TYR A 253 -14.14 -4.49 4.71
N MET A 254 -13.08 -4.92 5.40
CA MET A 254 -13.04 -4.98 6.86
C MET A 254 -13.20 -3.58 7.47
N TYR A 255 -12.43 -2.60 7.00
CA TYR A 255 -12.55 -1.22 7.49
C TYR A 255 -13.91 -0.62 7.15
N MET A 256 -14.36 -0.78 5.91
CA MET A 256 -15.65 -0.23 5.50
C MET A 256 -16.83 -0.85 6.27
N TRP A 257 -16.80 -2.15 6.54
CA TRP A 257 -17.76 -2.80 7.45
C TRP A 257 -17.71 -2.18 8.85
N ARG A 258 -16.52 -2.04 9.45
CA ARG A 258 -16.40 -1.52 10.83
C ARG A 258 -16.84 -0.07 10.96
N LEU A 259 -16.59 0.74 9.93
CA LEU A 259 -16.92 2.16 9.92
C LEU A 259 -18.40 2.43 9.63
N THR A 260 -19.02 1.62 8.77
CA THR A 260 -20.38 1.89 8.25
C THR A 260 -21.44 0.91 8.70
N HIS A 261 -21.06 -0.30 9.09
CA HIS A 261 -21.95 -1.45 9.32
C HIS A 261 -22.86 -1.78 8.13
N ASP A 262 -22.50 -1.37 6.91
CA ASP A 262 -23.23 -1.74 5.70
C ASP A 262 -23.01 -3.25 5.42
N PRO A 263 -24.06 -4.09 5.44
CA PRO A 263 -23.94 -5.54 5.30
C PRO A 263 -23.32 -5.98 3.97
N LYS A 264 -23.33 -5.13 2.93
CA LYS A 264 -22.72 -5.49 1.63
C LYS A 264 -21.24 -5.85 1.75
N TYR A 265 -20.49 -5.22 2.66
CA TYR A 265 -19.05 -5.50 2.80
C TYR A 265 -18.79 -6.89 3.40
N ARG A 266 -19.69 -7.39 4.24
CA ARG A 266 -19.65 -8.79 4.70
C ARG A 266 -20.03 -9.76 3.59
N GLN A 267 -21.04 -9.41 2.79
CA GLN A 267 -21.43 -10.21 1.63
C GLN A 267 -20.28 -10.34 0.63
N TRP A 268 -19.63 -9.23 0.24
CA TRP A 268 -18.48 -9.24 -0.66
C TRP A 268 -17.28 -10.00 -0.08
N GLY A 269 -17.05 -9.89 1.24
CA GLY A 269 -16.06 -10.72 1.93
C GLY A 269 -16.38 -12.22 1.83
N TRP A 270 -17.66 -12.60 1.96
CA TRP A 270 -18.08 -13.99 1.82
C TRP A 270 -17.95 -14.50 0.38
N GLU A 271 -18.28 -13.69 -0.62
CA GLU A 271 -18.06 -14.01 -2.03
C GLU A 271 -16.57 -14.29 -2.31
N ALA A 272 -15.66 -13.52 -1.73
CA ALA A 272 -14.22 -13.76 -1.83
C ALA A 272 -13.79 -15.07 -1.12
N VAL A 273 -14.39 -15.42 0.02
CA VAL A 273 -14.15 -16.72 0.70
C VAL A 273 -14.58 -17.89 -0.19
N GLU A 274 -15.77 -17.82 -0.78
CA GLU A 274 -16.26 -18.86 -1.70
C GLU A 274 -15.34 -19.00 -2.93
N ALA A 275 -14.84 -17.88 -3.45
CA ALA A 275 -13.89 -17.86 -4.55
C ALA A 275 -12.54 -18.49 -4.17
N LEU A 276 -11.98 -18.15 -2.99
CA LEU A 276 -10.74 -18.72 -2.47
C LEU A 276 -10.86 -20.24 -2.28
N GLU A 277 -11.94 -20.71 -1.65
CA GLU A 277 -12.22 -22.13 -1.44
C GLU A 277 -12.34 -22.90 -2.75
N LYS A 278 -12.96 -22.29 -3.77
CA LYS A 278 -13.19 -22.93 -5.07
C LYS A 278 -11.96 -22.92 -5.98
N HIS A 279 -11.18 -21.85 -5.97
CA HIS A 279 -10.17 -21.57 -7.00
C HIS A 279 -8.74 -21.55 -6.50
N CYS A 280 -8.51 -21.37 -5.20
CA CYS A 280 -7.17 -21.29 -4.61
C CYS A 280 -6.85 -22.48 -3.70
N ARG A 281 -7.85 -23.13 -3.11
CA ARG A 281 -7.67 -24.30 -2.24
C ARG A 281 -7.14 -25.49 -3.03
N VAL A 282 -6.11 -26.14 -2.49
CA VAL A 282 -5.50 -27.37 -2.98
C VAL A 282 -5.31 -28.33 -1.81
N ASP A 283 -4.97 -29.60 -2.07
CA ASP A 283 -4.80 -30.61 -1.01
C ASP A 283 -3.82 -30.18 0.10
N GLY A 284 -2.76 -29.45 -0.27
CA GLY A 284 -1.70 -28.99 0.62
C GLY A 284 -1.88 -27.60 1.24
N GLY A 285 -2.98 -26.89 0.97
CA GLY A 285 -3.19 -25.51 1.44
C GLY A 285 -3.88 -24.63 0.41
N PHE A 286 -3.35 -23.44 0.17
CA PHE A 286 -3.83 -22.48 -0.82
C PHE A 286 -2.70 -22.04 -1.76
N SER A 287 -3.01 -21.85 -3.03
CA SER A 287 -2.07 -21.36 -4.04
C SER A 287 -2.68 -20.20 -4.81
N GLY A 288 -1.83 -19.24 -5.19
CA GLY A 288 -2.19 -18.22 -6.17
C GLY A 288 -2.57 -18.82 -7.52
N ILE A 289 -3.21 -18.01 -8.35
CA ILE A 289 -3.69 -18.35 -9.68
C ILE A 289 -3.08 -17.42 -10.74
N ARG A 290 -2.72 -17.98 -11.90
CA ARG A 290 -2.01 -17.24 -12.96
C ARG A 290 -2.90 -16.42 -13.88
N ASP A 291 -4.17 -16.79 -14.00
CA ASP A 291 -5.16 -16.05 -14.80
C ASP A 291 -6.56 -16.16 -14.16
N VAL A 292 -7.03 -15.06 -13.59
CA VAL A 292 -8.35 -14.95 -12.93
C VAL A 292 -9.54 -15.00 -13.92
N TYR A 293 -9.27 -14.92 -15.23
CA TYR A 293 -10.29 -14.96 -16.30
C TYR A 293 -10.39 -16.33 -16.98
N ALA A 294 -9.51 -17.28 -16.64
CA ALA A 294 -9.55 -18.62 -17.21
C ALA A 294 -10.70 -19.47 -16.63
N SER A 295 -11.30 -20.31 -17.46
CA SER A 295 -12.35 -21.26 -17.01
C SER A 295 -11.78 -22.40 -16.15
N THR A 296 -10.53 -22.77 -16.38
CA THR A 296 -9.76 -23.71 -15.56
C THR A 296 -8.55 -22.99 -15.00
N VAL A 297 -8.39 -22.99 -13.68
CA VAL A 297 -7.32 -22.27 -13.01
C VAL A 297 -5.98 -22.98 -13.16
N SER A 298 -4.92 -22.19 -13.33
CA SER A 298 -3.54 -22.66 -13.26
C SER A 298 -2.89 -22.07 -12.02
N HIS A 299 -2.43 -22.93 -11.12
CA HIS A 299 -1.83 -22.52 -9.85
C HIS A 299 -0.36 -22.08 -10.02
N ASP A 300 0.07 -21.11 -9.20
CA ASP A 300 1.46 -20.68 -9.13
C ASP A 300 2.34 -21.57 -8.23
N ASN A 301 1.71 -22.49 -7.49
CA ASN A 301 2.32 -23.39 -6.50
C ASN A 301 3.03 -22.64 -5.36
N MET A 302 2.47 -21.51 -4.91
CA MET A 302 2.99 -20.71 -3.81
C MET A 302 1.89 -20.32 -2.82
N GLN A 303 2.08 -20.67 -1.54
CA GLN A 303 1.29 -20.14 -0.45
C GLN A 303 2.03 -18.97 0.20
N GLN A 304 1.55 -17.76 -0.06
CA GLN A 304 2.16 -16.54 0.47
C GLN A 304 1.93 -16.45 1.98
N SER A 305 2.95 -16.03 2.75
CA SER A 305 2.79 -15.87 4.21
C SER A 305 1.71 -14.85 4.57
N PHE A 306 1.58 -13.79 3.76
CA PHE A 306 0.56 -12.75 3.93
C PHE A 306 -0.89 -13.27 3.78
N PHE A 307 -1.10 -14.41 3.12
CA PHE A 307 -2.42 -15.04 3.11
C PHE A 307 -2.88 -15.38 4.54
N LEU A 308 -1.96 -15.90 5.36
CA LEU A 308 -2.25 -16.26 6.74
C LEU A 308 -2.22 -15.04 7.67
N SER A 309 -1.27 -14.11 7.46
CA SER A 309 -1.14 -12.96 8.35
C SER A 309 -2.12 -11.84 8.04
N GLU A 310 -2.74 -11.79 6.86
CA GLU A 310 -3.60 -10.68 6.44
C GLU A 310 -4.94 -11.18 5.89
N THR A 311 -4.94 -11.94 4.80
CA THR A 311 -6.18 -12.33 4.11
C THR A 311 -7.17 -13.11 4.98
N LEU A 312 -6.67 -13.99 5.85
CA LEU A 312 -7.51 -14.79 6.77
C LEU A 312 -7.81 -14.12 8.14
N LYS A 313 -7.13 -13.02 8.49
CA LYS A 313 -7.26 -12.36 9.81
C LYS A 313 -8.42 -11.37 9.84
#